data_AF-A0A1M4ZW30-F1
#
_entry.id   AF-A0A1M4ZW30-F1
#
_cell.length_a   1.000
_cell.length_b   1.000
_cell.length_c   1.000
_cell.angle_alpha   90.00
_cell.angle_beta   90.00
_cell.angle_gamma   90.00
#
_symmetry.space_group_name_H-M   'P 1'
#
loop_
_entity.id
_entity.type
_entity.pdbx_description
1 polymer ?
#
loop_
_entity_poly.entity_id
_entity_poly.type
_entity_poly.pdbx_seq_one_letter_code
_entity_poly.pdbx_strand_id
1 'polypeptide(L)'
;MNEMQHFQELKRRVLERYRQDYPYFQGDWKTFSSQDILNLIALLERECKETVSEKWIYTHLKPETNTKLPRKNMLHVLCRFVGVSGWDEFIFEPVTIGSTVVSKEETKRSKRGYLWGIGMGVLLLAVAYFLWPEKKVTKMPPIKLQNQYTQEAVDSSEVQVYDATQTVGAQPLTPQQFEEKVREKPLTVFVKSPFYKDTIVQIPPTSSVQSPPVVALQPDDYAMMVKAFLKADITDWQKRKTQLQQILSEDLEVMVMLKGGLGAEFYNKAQFVQKLTIPTPVLKRWEIVDIKNEPDGKLKVIRIKQE
;
A
#
# COMPACT_ATOMS: atom_id res chain seq x y z
N MET A 1 20.62 6.18 -37.67
CA MET A 1 21.01 6.80 -36.39
C MET A 1 21.99 5.86 -35.69
N ASN A 2 22.97 6.38 -34.94
CA ASN A 2 23.82 5.56 -34.07
C ASN A 2 22.97 5.04 -32.89
N GLU A 3 23.23 3.84 -32.35
CA GLU A 3 22.53 3.29 -31.17
C GLU A 3 22.51 4.28 -29.98
N MET A 4 23.57 5.09 -29.85
CA MET A 4 23.61 6.15 -28.83
C MET A 4 22.57 7.26 -29.06
N GLN A 5 22.28 7.60 -30.32
CA GLN A 5 21.22 8.56 -30.66
C GLN A 5 19.84 7.98 -30.35
N HIS A 6 19.62 6.69 -30.63
CA HIS A 6 18.39 6.00 -30.20
C HIS A 6 18.26 6.02 -28.68
N PHE A 7 19.35 5.89 -27.92
CA PHE A 7 19.28 5.95 -26.47
C PHE A 7 18.90 7.35 -25.94
N GLN A 8 19.42 8.43 -26.56
CA GLN A 8 18.98 9.78 -26.22
C GLN A 8 17.51 10.03 -26.57
N GLU A 9 17.05 9.47 -27.69
CA GLU A 9 15.64 9.53 -28.07
C GLU A 9 14.75 8.74 -27.09
N LEU A 10 15.20 7.56 -26.64
CA LEU A 10 14.51 6.80 -25.59
C LEU A 10 14.41 7.59 -24.29
N LYS A 11 15.51 8.25 -23.88
CA LYS A 11 15.51 9.16 -22.72
C LYS A 11 14.47 10.27 -22.85
N ARG A 12 14.32 10.86 -24.04
CA ARG A 12 13.32 11.89 -24.31
C ARG A 12 11.89 11.33 -24.17
N ARG A 13 11.59 10.19 -24.81
CA ARG A 13 10.27 9.56 -24.74
C ARG A 13 9.90 9.09 -23.34
N VAL A 14 10.85 8.57 -22.57
CA VAL A 14 10.63 8.21 -21.15
C VAL A 14 10.22 9.45 -20.35
N LEU A 15 10.87 10.58 -20.57
CA LEU A 15 10.56 11.83 -19.89
C LEU A 15 9.20 12.41 -20.31
N GLU A 16 8.81 12.26 -21.58
CA GLU A 16 7.48 12.62 -22.07
C GLU A 16 6.37 11.73 -21.50
N ARG A 17 6.58 10.41 -21.48
CA ARG A 17 5.67 9.47 -20.83
C ARG A 17 5.54 9.79 -19.35
N TYR A 18 6.64 10.07 -18.66
CA TYR A 18 6.65 10.47 -17.25
C TYR A 18 5.80 11.72 -16.99
N ARG A 19 5.86 12.72 -17.88
CA ARG A 19 5.03 13.94 -17.78
C ARG A 19 3.52 13.67 -17.91
N GLN A 20 3.11 12.54 -18.51
CA GLN A 20 1.69 12.18 -18.55
C GLN A 20 1.16 11.79 -17.17
N ASP A 21 1.97 11.10 -16.35
CA ASP A 21 1.63 10.77 -14.95
C ASP A 21 1.92 11.92 -13.98
N TYR A 22 2.90 12.78 -14.30
CA TYR A 22 3.27 13.96 -13.49
C TYR A 22 3.28 15.26 -14.33
N PRO A 23 2.10 15.83 -14.67
CA PRO A 23 2.00 16.98 -15.59
C PRO A 23 2.68 18.28 -15.10
N TYR A 24 2.92 18.39 -13.79
CA TYR A 24 3.58 19.56 -13.18
C TYR A 24 5.10 19.56 -13.38
N PHE A 25 5.71 18.44 -13.79
CA PHE A 25 7.15 18.37 -14.05
C PHE A 25 7.49 19.03 -15.39
N GLN A 26 8.18 20.17 -15.35
CA GLN A 26 8.60 20.93 -16.54
C GLN A 26 10.12 20.86 -16.81
N GLY A 27 10.84 20.03 -16.05
CA GLY A 27 12.29 19.90 -16.16
C GLY A 27 12.75 18.92 -17.25
N ASP A 28 14.05 18.62 -17.20
CA ASP A 28 14.80 17.68 -18.01
C ASP A 28 15.53 16.66 -17.11
N TRP A 29 16.36 15.79 -17.68
CA TRP A 29 17.10 14.79 -16.89
C TRP A 29 18.09 15.38 -15.89
N LYS A 30 18.61 16.60 -16.12
CA LYS A 30 19.55 17.28 -15.24
C LYS A 30 18.86 17.83 -13.99
N THR A 31 17.69 18.41 -14.20
CA THR A 31 16.80 18.97 -13.18
C THR A 31 15.86 17.94 -12.55
N PHE A 32 15.88 16.70 -13.05
CA PHE A 32 15.17 15.55 -12.48
C PHE A 32 15.61 15.32 -11.04
N SER A 33 14.72 15.65 -10.10
CA SER A 33 15.03 15.64 -8.68
C SER A 33 15.10 14.22 -8.14
N SER A 34 15.69 14.05 -6.96
CA SER A 34 15.68 12.74 -6.28
C SER A 34 14.26 12.19 -6.08
N GLN A 35 13.27 13.06 -5.88
CA GLN A 35 11.88 12.66 -5.78
C GLN A 35 11.33 12.19 -7.12
N ASP A 36 11.65 12.86 -8.22
CA ASP A 36 11.22 12.45 -9.56
C ASP A 36 11.83 11.10 -9.96
N ILE A 37 13.08 10.85 -9.55
CA ILE A 37 13.75 9.55 -9.69
C ILE A 37 12.96 8.46 -8.98
N LEU A 38 12.60 8.65 -7.70
CA LEU A 38 11.80 7.68 -6.94
C LEU A 38 10.42 7.45 -7.57
N ASN A 39 9.77 8.53 -8.02
CA ASN A 39 8.49 8.45 -8.71
C ASN A 39 8.58 7.64 -10.01
N LEU A 40 9.65 7.84 -10.81
CA LEU A 40 9.90 7.09 -12.03
C LEU A 40 10.16 5.61 -11.74
N ILE A 41 10.95 5.28 -10.72
CA ILE A 41 11.19 3.89 -10.30
C ILE A 41 9.87 3.20 -9.95
N ALA A 42 9.01 3.88 -9.18
CA ALA A 42 7.71 3.34 -8.80
C ALA A 42 6.80 3.12 -10.03
N LEU A 43 6.82 4.00 -11.03
CA LEU A 43 6.10 3.81 -12.29
C LEU A 43 6.61 2.61 -13.08
N LEU A 44 7.94 2.48 -13.21
CA LEU A 44 8.57 1.36 -13.92
C LEU A 44 8.26 0.02 -13.24
N GLU A 45 8.28 -0.03 -11.91
CA GLU A 45 7.93 -1.22 -11.14
C GLU A 45 6.45 -1.61 -11.33
N ARG A 46 5.55 -0.62 -11.26
CA ARG A 46 4.11 -0.83 -11.44
C ARG A 46 3.74 -1.31 -12.84
N GLU A 47 4.32 -0.70 -13.87
CA GLU A 47 3.90 -0.91 -15.27
C GLU A 47 4.71 -2.00 -15.97
N CYS A 48 6.02 -2.11 -15.68
CA CYS A 48 6.90 -3.06 -16.35
C CYS A 48 7.20 -4.31 -15.50
N LYS A 49 6.76 -4.34 -14.22
CA LYS A 49 7.04 -5.42 -13.25
C LYS A 49 8.53 -5.72 -13.07
N GLU A 50 9.37 -4.71 -13.31
CA GLU A 50 10.83 -4.79 -13.15
C GLU A 50 11.31 -3.58 -12.34
N THR A 51 12.30 -3.79 -11.48
CA THR A 51 12.85 -2.74 -10.62
C THR A 51 14.13 -2.16 -11.22
N VAL A 52 14.26 -0.85 -11.15
CA VAL A 52 15.47 -0.12 -11.55
C VAL A 52 16.04 0.59 -10.33
N SER A 53 17.31 0.39 -10.02
CA SER A 53 17.94 1.05 -8.86
C SER A 53 18.14 2.55 -9.12
N GLU A 54 18.05 3.38 -8.07
CA GLU A 54 18.37 4.82 -8.14
C GLU A 54 19.76 5.07 -8.71
N LYS A 55 20.76 4.32 -8.24
CA LYS A 55 22.15 4.41 -8.73
C LYS A 55 22.22 4.25 -10.25
N TRP A 56 21.40 3.38 -10.82
CA TRP A 56 21.34 3.17 -12.27
C TRP A 56 20.82 4.41 -12.99
N ILE A 57 19.76 5.05 -12.48
CA ILE A 57 19.19 6.29 -13.05
C ILE A 57 20.22 7.43 -13.02
N TYR A 58 20.93 7.60 -11.89
CA TYR A 58 22.02 8.58 -11.80
C TYR A 58 23.16 8.32 -12.77
N THR A 59 23.44 7.04 -13.07
CA THR A 59 24.55 6.64 -13.95
C THR A 59 24.19 6.76 -15.43
N HIS A 60 22.93 6.49 -15.80
CA HIS A 60 22.56 6.30 -17.20
C HIS A 60 21.54 7.32 -17.73
N LEU A 61 20.59 7.80 -16.93
CA LEU A 61 19.58 8.75 -17.38
C LEU A 61 19.95 10.19 -17.08
N LYS A 62 20.52 10.46 -15.89
CA LYS A 62 20.87 11.82 -15.44
C LYS A 62 21.95 12.51 -16.29
N PRO A 63 23.03 11.84 -16.76
CA PRO A 63 24.04 12.48 -17.57
C PRO A 63 23.48 12.93 -18.91
N GLU A 64 23.83 14.14 -19.36
CA GLU A 64 23.43 14.66 -20.68
C GLU A 64 24.01 13.80 -21.81
N THR A 65 25.26 13.35 -21.66
CA THR A 65 25.96 12.49 -22.61
C THR A 65 26.42 11.20 -21.94
N ASN A 66 26.21 10.06 -22.61
CA ASN A 66 26.65 8.75 -22.14
C ASN A 66 27.78 8.24 -23.04
N THR A 67 28.84 7.71 -22.44
CA THR A 67 29.97 7.10 -23.18
C THR A 67 29.70 5.65 -23.56
N LYS A 68 28.76 4.99 -22.88
CA LYS A 68 28.41 3.58 -23.10
C LYS A 68 26.92 3.36 -22.92
N LEU A 69 26.38 2.46 -23.72
CA LEU A 69 25.00 1.99 -23.58
C LEU A 69 24.82 1.17 -22.29
N PRO A 70 23.68 1.34 -21.61
CA PRO A 70 23.30 0.45 -20.52
C PRO A 70 23.08 -0.99 -20.99
N ARG A 71 22.95 -1.92 -20.02
CA ARG A 71 22.62 -3.32 -20.31
C ARG A 71 21.28 -3.43 -21.04
N LYS A 72 21.19 -4.35 -22.00
CA LYS A 72 20.02 -4.56 -22.86
C LYS A 72 18.71 -4.73 -22.08
N ASN A 73 18.70 -5.47 -20.97
CA ASN A 73 17.49 -5.63 -20.13
C ASN A 73 16.93 -4.29 -19.64
N MET A 74 17.79 -3.35 -19.24
CA MET A 74 17.33 -2.03 -18.78
C MET A 74 16.78 -1.18 -19.93
N LEU A 75 17.32 -1.36 -21.14
CA LEU A 75 16.76 -0.74 -22.34
C LEU A 75 15.37 -1.31 -22.64
N HIS A 76 15.18 -2.63 -22.51
CA HIS A 76 13.85 -3.25 -22.65
C HIS A 76 12.83 -2.71 -21.64
N VAL A 77 13.21 -2.49 -20.38
CA VAL A 77 12.33 -1.89 -19.36
C VAL A 77 11.84 -0.51 -19.82
N LEU A 78 12.76 0.36 -20.24
CA LEU A 78 12.42 1.71 -20.69
C LEU A 78 11.58 1.68 -21.98
N CYS A 79 11.86 0.76 -22.91
CA CYS A 79 11.06 0.57 -24.12
C CYS A 79 9.61 0.19 -23.77
N ARG A 80 9.43 -0.78 -22.87
CA ARG A 80 8.10 -1.20 -22.41
C ARG A 80 7.35 -0.07 -21.73
N PHE A 81 8.05 0.76 -20.96
CA PHE A 81 7.45 1.93 -20.32
C PHE A 81 6.92 2.97 -21.33
N VAL A 82 7.62 3.15 -22.46
CA VAL A 82 7.16 4.05 -23.54
C VAL A 82 6.24 3.37 -24.56
N GLY A 83 5.83 2.13 -24.30
CA GLY A 83 4.85 1.39 -25.13
C GLY A 83 5.44 0.54 -26.26
N VAL A 84 6.75 0.33 -26.30
CA VAL A 84 7.45 -0.49 -27.31
C VAL A 84 7.86 -1.83 -26.71
N SER A 85 7.81 -2.95 -27.44
CA SER A 85 8.05 -4.28 -26.85
C SER A 85 9.50 -4.48 -26.39
N GLY A 86 10.46 -3.80 -27.04
CA GLY A 86 11.85 -3.93 -26.68
C GLY A 86 12.83 -3.03 -27.45
N TRP A 87 14.09 -3.10 -27.04
CA TRP A 87 15.16 -2.26 -27.58
C TRP A 87 15.41 -2.47 -29.08
N ASP A 88 15.33 -3.72 -29.54
CA ASP A 88 15.54 -4.02 -30.96
C ASP A 88 14.44 -3.35 -31.81
N GLU A 89 13.16 -3.52 -31.43
CA GLU A 89 12.03 -2.84 -32.08
C GLU A 89 12.17 -1.31 -32.06
N PHE A 90 12.59 -0.75 -30.92
CA PHE A 90 12.81 0.69 -30.76
C PHE A 90 13.86 1.27 -31.72
N ILE A 91 14.90 0.50 -32.08
CA ILE A 91 15.92 0.93 -33.06
C ILE A 91 15.36 0.91 -34.49
N PHE A 92 14.42 0.00 -34.78
CA PHE A 92 13.87 -0.22 -36.12
C PHE A 92 12.59 0.58 -36.42
N GLU A 93 11.97 1.26 -35.45
CA GLU A 93 10.75 2.07 -35.66
C GLU A 93 10.99 3.35 -36.51
N PRO A 94 10.30 3.51 -37.66
CA PRO A 94 9.93 4.83 -38.16
C PRO A 94 8.72 5.35 -37.37
N VAL A 95 8.79 6.59 -36.87
CA VAL A 95 7.75 7.22 -36.05
C VAL A 95 6.40 7.27 -36.78
N THR A 96 5.41 6.49 -36.33
CA THR A 96 3.98 6.74 -36.59
C THR A 96 3.13 6.41 -35.38
N ILE A 97 2.29 7.38 -35.00
CA ILE A 97 1.33 7.33 -33.90
C ILE A 97 0.10 6.53 -34.32
N GLY A 98 -0.30 5.58 -33.48
CA GLY A 98 -1.72 5.23 -33.31
C GLY A 98 -2.13 3.80 -33.64
N SER A 99 -2.90 3.26 -32.69
CA SER A 99 -3.89 2.18 -32.81
C SER A 99 -3.42 0.76 -32.48
N THR A 100 -4.00 0.26 -31.39
CA THR A 100 -4.65 -1.05 -31.20
C THR A 100 -4.16 -2.23 -32.05
N VAL A 101 -3.90 -3.38 -31.42
CA VAL A 101 -4.71 -4.62 -31.59
C VAL A 101 -4.09 -5.79 -30.82
N VAL A 102 -4.93 -6.42 -30.00
CA VAL A 102 -5.20 -7.87 -29.88
C VAL A 102 -4.04 -8.86 -30.01
N SER A 103 -3.95 -9.65 -28.94
CA SER A 103 -3.42 -11.01 -28.82
C SER A 103 -3.43 -11.84 -30.11
N LYS A 104 -2.31 -12.50 -30.42
CA LYS A 104 -2.28 -13.60 -31.39
C LYS A 104 -1.78 -14.90 -30.77
N GLU A 105 -2.55 -15.93 -31.08
CA GLU A 105 -2.39 -17.35 -30.82
C GLU A 105 -1.02 -17.88 -31.26
N GLU A 106 -0.48 -18.83 -30.47
CA GLU A 106 0.57 -19.74 -30.93
C GLU A 106 -0.04 -21.00 -31.56
N THR A 107 0.45 -21.29 -32.76
CA THR A 107 0.10 -22.42 -33.60
C THR A 107 0.64 -23.76 -33.10
N LYS A 108 -0.20 -24.80 -33.20
CA LYS A 108 0.17 -26.21 -33.08
C LYS A 108 1.22 -26.65 -34.12
N ARG A 109 2.13 -27.53 -33.72
CA ARG A 109 2.60 -28.64 -34.58
C ARG A 109 2.64 -29.97 -33.84
N SER A 110 2.22 -30.99 -34.58
CA SER A 110 1.92 -32.34 -34.15
C SER A 110 3.18 -33.20 -33.91
N LYS A 111 3.10 -34.18 -33.01
CA LYS A 111 3.43 -35.58 -33.29
C LYS A 111 2.48 -36.49 -32.52
N ARG A 112 1.82 -37.41 -33.24
CA ARG A 112 1.09 -38.57 -32.68
C ARG A 112 2.09 -39.57 -32.12
N GLY A 113 1.67 -40.23 -31.04
CA GLY A 113 2.14 -41.58 -30.70
C GLY A 113 2.52 -41.75 -29.23
N TYR A 114 1.69 -42.52 -28.51
CA TYR A 114 1.95 -43.12 -27.20
C TYR A 114 1.79 -42.22 -25.96
N LEU A 115 0.54 -42.05 -25.48
CA LEU A 115 0.22 -41.67 -24.09
C LEU A 115 -1.31 -41.73 -23.86
N TRP A 116 -1.92 -42.92 -23.97
CA TRP A 116 -3.34 -43.12 -23.61
C TRP A 116 -3.55 -43.91 -22.30
N GLY A 117 -2.47 -44.19 -21.56
CA GLY A 117 -2.56 -44.84 -20.24
C GLY A 117 -2.43 -43.92 -19.03
N ILE A 118 -1.72 -42.78 -19.16
CA ILE A 118 -1.40 -41.89 -18.02
C ILE A 118 -2.40 -40.73 -17.89
N GLY A 119 -3.03 -40.32 -19.00
CA GLY A 119 -3.97 -39.19 -19.02
C GLY A 119 -5.25 -39.43 -18.21
N MET A 120 -5.79 -40.64 -18.21
CA MET A 120 -7.03 -40.97 -17.48
C MET A 120 -6.85 -40.93 -15.95
N GLY A 121 -5.70 -41.37 -15.43
CA GLY A 121 -5.41 -41.33 -13.99
C GLY A 121 -5.20 -39.89 -13.48
N VAL A 122 -4.50 -39.06 -14.25
CA VAL A 122 -4.30 -37.64 -13.91
C VAL A 122 -5.59 -36.84 -14.06
N LEU A 123 -6.42 -37.17 -15.06
CA LEU A 123 -7.72 -36.52 -15.26
C LEU A 123 -8.70 -36.88 -14.12
N LEU A 124 -8.72 -38.13 -13.66
CA LEU A 124 -9.55 -38.54 -12.52
C LEU A 124 -9.07 -37.92 -11.21
N LEU A 125 -7.76 -37.80 -10.98
CA LEU A 125 -7.22 -37.09 -9.82
C LEU A 125 -7.48 -35.58 -9.88
N ALA A 126 -7.40 -34.97 -11.07
CA ALA A 126 -7.73 -33.56 -11.26
C ALA A 126 -9.23 -33.31 -11.06
N VAL A 127 -10.10 -34.20 -11.54
CA VAL A 127 -11.55 -34.12 -11.32
C VAL A 127 -11.89 -34.37 -9.85
N ALA A 128 -11.24 -35.33 -9.17
CA ALA A 128 -11.43 -35.55 -7.73
C ALA A 128 -10.90 -34.37 -6.90
N TYR A 129 -9.81 -33.71 -7.32
CA TYR A 129 -9.31 -32.49 -6.70
C TYR A 129 -10.27 -31.31 -6.90
N PHE A 130 -10.86 -31.19 -8.10
CA PHE A 130 -11.82 -30.12 -8.42
C PHE A 130 -13.21 -30.34 -7.81
N LEU A 131 -13.59 -31.60 -7.59
CA LEU A 131 -14.80 -32.01 -6.89
C LEU A 131 -14.60 -32.12 -5.37
N TRP A 132 -13.36 -31.92 -4.88
CA TRP A 132 -13.13 -31.78 -3.45
C TRP A 132 -13.79 -30.46 -3.02
N PRO A 133 -14.79 -30.49 -2.13
CA PRO A 133 -15.40 -29.25 -1.69
C PRO A 133 -14.32 -28.48 -0.94
N GLU A 134 -13.82 -27.41 -1.55
CA GLU A 134 -13.18 -26.36 -0.78
C GLU A 134 -14.23 -25.93 0.24
N LYS A 135 -14.05 -26.37 1.49
CA LYS A 135 -14.66 -25.70 2.63
C LYS A 135 -14.00 -24.33 2.68
N LYS A 136 -14.43 -23.43 1.80
CA LYS A 136 -14.37 -22.00 2.03
C LYS A 136 -15.29 -21.77 3.22
N VAL A 137 -14.75 -22.00 4.40
CA VAL A 137 -15.27 -21.37 5.62
C VAL A 137 -15.14 -19.89 5.30
N THR A 138 -16.23 -19.31 4.82
CA THR A 138 -16.39 -17.88 4.76
C THR A 138 -16.29 -17.47 6.22
N LYS A 139 -15.11 -17.01 6.62
CA LYS A 139 -14.83 -16.50 7.95
C LYS A 139 -15.62 -15.20 8.06
N MET A 140 -16.91 -15.31 8.35
CA MET A 140 -17.66 -14.15 8.78
C MET A 140 -17.04 -13.72 10.11
N PRO A 141 -16.52 -12.49 10.22
CA PRO A 141 -16.10 -12.00 11.51
C PRO A 141 -17.31 -12.08 12.46
N PRO A 142 -17.16 -12.65 13.66
CA PRO A 142 -18.28 -12.86 14.59
C PRO A 142 -18.96 -11.57 15.06
N ILE A 143 -18.38 -10.41 14.77
CA ILE A 143 -18.89 -9.08 15.12
C ILE A 143 -18.77 -8.14 13.91
N LYS A 144 -19.70 -7.19 13.80
CA LYS A 144 -19.62 -6.07 12.86
C LYS A 144 -19.19 -4.82 13.61
N LEU A 145 -18.04 -4.25 13.23
CA LEU A 145 -17.56 -2.98 13.78
C LEU A 145 -18.05 -1.85 12.88
N GLN A 146 -18.68 -0.84 13.49
CA GLN A 146 -19.14 0.34 12.76
C GLN A 146 -18.83 1.64 13.50
N ASN A 147 -18.67 2.71 12.76
CA ASN A 147 -18.58 4.05 13.32
C ASN A 147 -19.93 4.43 13.95
N GLN A 148 -19.93 4.92 15.19
CA GLN A 148 -21.15 5.26 15.91
C GLN A 148 -22.00 6.34 15.22
N TYR A 149 -21.37 7.29 14.53
CA TYR A 149 -22.07 8.42 13.91
C TYR A 149 -22.41 8.16 12.44
N THR A 150 -21.45 7.64 11.65
CA THR A 150 -21.65 7.44 10.21
C THR A 150 -22.26 6.08 9.88
N GLN A 151 -22.25 5.12 10.82
CA GLN A 151 -22.66 3.72 10.61
C GLN A 151 -21.83 2.97 9.55
N GLU A 152 -20.75 3.58 9.06
CA GLU A 152 -19.83 2.94 8.12
C GLU A 152 -19.00 1.85 8.81
N ALA A 153 -18.62 0.83 8.05
CA ALA A 153 -17.79 -0.26 8.54
C ALA A 153 -16.40 0.23 8.96
N VAL A 154 -15.92 -0.26 10.11
CA VAL A 154 -14.56 0.02 10.59
C VAL A 154 -13.61 -1.08 10.12
N ASP A 155 -12.43 -0.68 9.65
CA ASP A 155 -11.38 -1.62 9.27
C ASP A 155 -10.91 -2.40 10.51
N SER A 156 -10.96 -3.73 10.44
CA SER A 156 -10.60 -4.61 11.55
C SER A 156 -9.10 -4.58 11.86
N SER A 157 -8.25 -4.15 10.92
CA SER A 157 -6.81 -3.96 11.17
C SER A 157 -6.52 -2.79 12.12
N GLU A 158 -7.44 -1.82 12.21
CA GLU A 158 -7.32 -0.65 13.06
C GLU A 158 -7.81 -0.89 14.50
N VAL A 159 -8.22 -2.12 14.83
CA VAL A 159 -8.87 -2.46 16.09
C VAL A 159 -8.20 -3.66 16.75
N GLN A 160 -7.83 -3.48 18.02
CA GLN A 160 -7.24 -4.51 18.87
C GLN A 160 -8.24 -4.89 19.95
N VAL A 161 -8.46 -6.18 20.13
CA VAL A 161 -9.45 -6.70 21.08
C VAL A 161 -8.73 -7.48 22.17
N TYR A 162 -8.97 -7.10 23.42
CA TYR A 162 -8.40 -7.74 24.60
C TYR A 162 -9.51 -8.43 25.39
N ASP A 163 -9.17 -9.51 26.08
CA ASP A 163 -10.06 -10.08 27.08
C ASP A 163 -10.08 -9.17 28.32
N ALA A 164 -11.24 -8.61 28.64
CA ALA A 164 -11.36 -7.65 29.76
C ALA A 164 -11.11 -8.29 31.13
N THR A 165 -11.09 -9.63 31.22
CA THR A 165 -10.80 -10.36 32.45
C THR A 165 -9.30 -10.46 32.76
N GLN A 166 -8.42 -10.11 31.81
CA GLN A 166 -6.97 -10.16 32.00
C GLN A 166 -6.41 -8.77 32.27
N THR A 167 -5.84 -8.57 33.45
CA THR A 167 -5.55 -7.24 33.99
C THR A 167 -4.10 -6.75 33.78
N VAL A 168 -3.14 -7.59 33.37
CA VAL A 168 -1.74 -7.16 33.15
C VAL A 168 -1.04 -7.96 32.04
N GLY A 169 -0.50 -7.28 31.03
CA GLY A 169 0.33 -7.89 29.98
C GLY A 169 -0.43 -8.67 28.90
N ALA A 170 -1.75 -8.53 28.83
CA ALA A 170 -2.59 -9.24 27.87
C ALA A 170 -2.22 -8.87 26.43
N GLN A 171 -1.99 -9.88 25.58
CA GLN A 171 -1.87 -9.68 24.15
C GLN A 171 -3.27 -9.54 23.52
N PRO A 172 -3.39 -8.80 22.40
CA PRO A 172 -4.64 -8.78 21.66
C PRO A 172 -5.01 -10.20 21.22
N LEU A 173 -6.29 -10.53 21.34
CA LEU A 173 -6.86 -11.79 20.90
C LEU A 173 -6.68 -11.91 19.39
N THR A 174 -6.15 -13.05 18.93
CA THR A 174 -6.21 -13.38 17.51
C THR A 174 -7.66 -13.66 17.09
N PRO A 175 -8.01 -13.51 15.80
CA PRO A 175 -9.37 -13.79 15.33
C PRO A 175 -9.88 -15.19 15.73
N GLN A 176 -9.00 -16.19 15.68
CA GLN A 176 -9.34 -17.57 16.06
C GLN A 176 -9.63 -17.72 17.56
N GLN A 177 -8.79 -17.10 18.42
CA GLN A 177 -9.00 -17.13 19.87
C GLN A 177 -10.28 -16.39 20.27
N PHE A 178 -10.58 -15.27 19.60
CA PHE A 178 -11.82 -14.55 19.82
C PHE A 178 -13.04 -15.41 19.44
N GLU A 179 -13.02 -16.03 18.25
CA GLU A 179 -14.11 -16.92 17.77
C GLU A 179 -14.35 -18.11 18.69
N GLU A 180 -13.28 -18.72 19.23
CA GLU A 180 -13.39 -19.83 20.16
C GLU A 180 -14.04 -19.40 21.48
N LYS A 181 -13.55 -18.30 22.08
CA LYS A 181 -14.05 -17.82 23.37
C LYS A 181 -15.51 -17.35 23.32
N VAL A 182 -15.92 -16.75 22.21
CA VAL A 182 -17.29 -16.20 22.04
C VAL A 182 -18.29 -17.24 21.52
N ARG A 183 -17.88 -18.48 21.24
CA ARG A 183 -18.76 -19.51 20.65
C ARG A 183 -19.91 -19.89 21.59
N GLU A 184 -19.58 -20.20 22.83
CA GLU A 184 -20.52 -20.82 23.78
C GLU A 184 -20.91 -19.92 24.94
N LYS A 185 -20.06 -18.95 25.31
CA LYS A 185 -20.26 -18.07 26.47
C LYS A 185 -20.12 -16.61 26.06
N PRO A 186 -20.83 -15.69 26.74
CA PRO A 186 -20.65 -14.27 26.50
C PRO A 186 -19.23 -13.88 26.88
N LEU A 187 -18.61 -13.02 26.07
CA LEU A 187 -17.25 -12.56 26.27
C LEU A 187 -17.25 -11.04 26.45
N THR A 188 -16.75 -10.57 27.59
CA THR A 188 -16.50 -9.14 27.80
C THR A 188 -15.13 -8.80 27.26
N VAL A 189 -15.10 -7.95 26.24
CA VAL A 189 -13.86 -7.52 25.60
C VAL A 189 -13.60 -6.05 25.79
N PHE A 190 -12.32 -5.72 25.88
CA PHE A 190 -11.82 -4.36 25.85
C PHE A 190 -11.28 -4.08 24.45
N VAL A 191 -11.90 -3.13 23.77
CA VAL A 191 -11.58 -2.77 22.39
C VAL A 191 -10.74 -1.50 22.40
N LYS A 192 -9.54 -1.58 21.82
CA LYS A 192 -8.65 -0.44 21.62
C LYS A 192 -8.47 -0.15 20.15
N SER A 193 -8.32 1.13 19.83
CA SER A 193 -7.96 1.59 18.50
C SER A 193 -7.18 2.90 18.62
N PRO A 194 -6.23 3.18 17.72
CA PRO A 194 -5.63 4.52 17.64
C PRO A 194 -6.65 5.59 17.23
N PHE A 195 -7.82 5.25 16.68
CA PHE A 195 -8.76 6.22 16.10
C PHE A 195 -10.14 6.27 16.76
N TYR A 196 -10.42 5.34 17.66
CA TYR A 196 -11.69 5.23 18.37
C TYR A 196 -11.41 5.16 19.87
N LYS A 197 -12.34 5.67 20.67
CA LYS A 197 -12.21 5.64 22.13
C LYS A 197 -12.21 4.20 22.65
N ASP A 198 -11.36 3.96 23.63
CA ASP A 198 -11.32 2.71 24.39
C ASP A 198 -12.73 2.38 24.92
N THR A 199 -13.22 1.17 24.61
CA THR A 199 -14.57 0.76 24.98
C THR A 199 -14.60 -0.68 25.48
N ILE A 200 -15.46 -0.95 26.46
CA ILE A 200 -15.71 -2.30 26.96
C ILE A 200 -17.05 -2.74 26.42
N VAL A 201 -17.07 -3.88 25.74
CA VAL A 201 -18.26 -4.41 25.09
C VAL A 201 -18.46 -5.86 25.50
N GLN A 202 -19.70 -6.20 25.83
CA GLN A 202 -20.07 -7.58 26.07
C GLN A 202 -20.61 -8.20 24.77
N ILE A 203 -19.94 -9.24 24.30
CA ILE A 203 -20.31 -9.93 23.06
C ILE A 203 -21.12 -11.18 23.43
N PRO A 204 -22.35 -11.31 22.92
CA PRO A 204 -23.17 -12.50 23.17
C PRO A 204 -22.58 -13.73 22.47
N PRO A 205 -22.88 -14.96 22.95
CA PRO A 205 -22.42 -16.18 22.31
C PRO A 205 -22.87 -16.26 20.84
N THR A 206 -21.98 -16.57 19.90
CA THR A 206 -22.35 -16.70 18.47
C THR A 206 -23.42 -17.76 18.27
N SER A 207 -23.44 -18.81 19.09
CA SER A 207 -24.46 -19.87 19.04
C SER A 207 -25.88 -19.37 19.36
N SER A 208 -26.02 -18.18 19.98
CA SER A 208 -27.30 -17.62 20.43
C SER A 208 -27.89 -16.56 19.51
N VAL A 209 -27.17 -16.12 18.48
CA VAL A 209 -27.57 -14.98 17.64
C VAL A 209 -27.68 -15.37 16.17
N GLN A 210 -28.78 -15.00 15.52
CA GLN A 210 -29.05 -15.28 14.10
C GLN A 210 -28.30 -14.34 13.14
N SER A 211 -27.72 -13.25 13.65
CA SER A 211 -26.97 -12.26 12.88
C SER A 211 -25.79 -11.74 13.68
N PRO A 212 -24.67 -11.37 13.05
CA PRO A 212 -23.51 -10.87 13.78
C PRO A 212 -23.87 -9.62 14.60
N PRO A 213 -23.58 -9.59 15.92
CA PRO A 213 -23.79 -8.42 16.74
C PRO A 213 -22.99 -7.23 16.21
N VAL A 214 -23.57 -6.04 16.36
CA VAL A 214 -22.99 -4.79 15.87
C VAL A 214 -22.41 -4.03 17.06
N VAL A 215 -21.14 -3.63 16.93
CA VAL A 215 -20.42 -2.82 17.91
C VAL A 215 -20.19 -1.44 17.29
N ALA A 216 -20.85 -0.43 17.86
CA ALA A 216 -20.68 0.96 17.48
C ALA A 216 -19.49 1.55 18.25
N LEU A 217 -18.44 1.95 17.53
CA LEU A 217 -17.24 2.56 18.09
C LEU A 217 -17.33 4.09 18.01
N GLN A 218 -17.09 4.77 19.12
CA GLN A 218 -17.05 6.23 19.18
C GLN A 218 -15.72 6.73 18.63
N PRO A 219 -15.70 7.57 17.58
CA PRO A 219 -14.48 8.17 17.08
C PRO A 219 -13.77 9.03 18.14
N ASP A 220 -12.43 9.02 18.11
CA ASP A 220 -11.62 10.05 18.76
C ASP A 220 -11.37 11.19 17.76
N ASP A 221 -11.93 12.36 18.06
CA ASP A 221 -11.99 13.49 17.12
C ASP A 221 -10.58 13.93 16.67
N TYR A 222 -9.63 14.05 17.60
CA TYR A 222 -8.27 14.50 17.27
C TYR A 222 -7.45 13.42 16.57
N ALA A 223 -7.61 12.16 16.96
CA ALA A 223 -6.98 11.05 16.27
C ALA A 223 -7.48 10.92 14.82
N MET A 224 -8.80 11.06 14.61
CA MET A 224 -9.42 11.04 13.29
C MET A 224 -8.97 12.22 12.43
N MET A 225 -8.77 13.40 13.02
CA MET A 225 -8.18 14.54 12.31
C MET A 225 -6.77 14.23 11.80
N VAL A 226 -5.90 13.67 12.65
CA VAL A 226 -4.54 13.29 12.21
C VAL A 226 -4.57 12.20 11.14
N LYS A 227 -5.45 11.21 11.28
CA LYS A 227 -5.68 10.18 10.25
C LYS A 227 -6.07 10.79 8.90
N ALA A 228 -7.01 11.73 8.91
CA ALA A 228 -7.45 12.44 7.73
C ALA A 228 -6.30 13.24 7.11
N PHE A 229 -5.49 13.93 7.93
CA PHE A 229 -4.34 14.68 7.46
C PHE A 229 -3.30 13.77 6.78
N LEU A 230 -2.98 12.60 7.33
CA LEU A 230 -2.05 11.67 6.68
C LEU A 230 -2.51 11.25 5.26
N LYS A 231 -3.82 11.11 5.05
CA LYS A 231 -4.38 10.56 3.80
C LYS A 231 -4.79 11.64 2.79
N ALA A 232 -5.16 12.84 3.24
CA ALA A 232 -5.75 13.87 2.39
C ALA A 232 -4.72 14.67 1.58
N ASP A 233 -5.05 14.91 0.31
CA ASP A 233 -4.42 15.91 -0.55
C ASP A 233 -5.03 17.28 -0.24
N ILE A 234 -4.23 18.24 0.25
CA ILE A 234 -4.74 19.52 0.77
C ILE A 234 -4.08 20.70 0.06
N THR A 235 -4.92 21.68 -0.31
CA THR A 235 -4.55 22.95 -0.95
C THR A 235 -4.31 24.10 0.03
N ASP A 236 -4.96 24.11 1.20
CA ASP A 236 -4.81 25.16 2.24
C ASP A 236 -3.91 24.70 3.40
N TRP A 237 -2.61 24.97 3.28
CA TRP A 237 -1.60 24.57 4.26
C TRP A 237 -1.62 25.39 5.55
N GLN A 238 -2.08 26.65 5.52
CA GLN A 238 -2.09 27.54 6.69
C GLN A 238 -3.17 27.11 7.69
N LYS A 239 -4.36 26.81 7.18
CA LYS A 239 -5.46 26.30 8.01
C LYS A 239 -5.09 24.97 8.64
N ARG A 240 -4.49 24.06 7.86
CA ARG A 240 -4.01 22.75 8.34
C ARG A 240 -2.98 22.88 9.45
N LYS A 241 -1.98 23.75 9.28
CA LYS A 241 -0.95 24.00 10.30
C LYS A 241 -1.58 24.46 11.61
N THR A 242 -2.54 25.39 11.53
CA THR A 242 -3.25 25.92 12.70
C THR A 242 -4.05 24.83 13.42
N GLN A 243 -4.80 24.00 12.68
CA GLN A 243 -5.56 22.89 13.25
C GLN A 243 -4.65 21.86 13.93
N LEU A 244 -3.54 21.49 13.30
CA LEU A 244 -2.56 20.58 13.89
C LEU A 244 -1.96 21.14 15.19
N GLN A 245 -1.71 22.45 15.26
CA GLN A 245 -1.19 23.08 16.47
C GLN A 245 -2.17 23.01 17.65
N GLN A 246 -3.49 23.01 17.38
CA GLN A 246 -4.54 22.94 18.41
C GLN A 246 -4.73 21.54 18.98
N ILE A 247 -4.59 20.50 18.16
CA ILE A 247 -4.89 19.12 18.56
C ILE A 247 -3.68 18.34 19.09
N LEU A 248 -2.46 18.80 18.82
CA LEU A 248 -1.21 18.18 19.27
C LEU A 248 -0.72 18.84 20.58
N SER A 249 -0.33 18.03 21.56
CA SER A 249 0.30 18.51 22.81
C SER A 249 1.61 19.25 22.50
N GLU A 250 1.98 20.20 23.36
CA GLU A 250 3.30 20.87 23.29
C GLU A 250 4.46 19.87 23.45
N ASP A 251 4.27 18.86 24.31
CA ASP A 251 5.25 17.79 24.58
C ASP A 251 5.04 16.57 23.68
N LEU A 252 4.55 16.77 22.45
CA LEU A 252 4.28 15.67 21.51
C LEU A 252 5.54 14.85 21.23
N GLU A 253 5.43 13.55 21.41
CA GLU A 253 6.43 12.56 21.02
C GLU A 253 5.87 11.65 19.92
N VAL A 254 6.43 11.75 18.71
CA VAL A 254 6.10 10.84 17.60
C VAL A 254 7.27 9.91 17.35
N MET A 255 7.00 8.62 17.27
CA MET A 255 8.00 7.60 16.89
C MET A 255 7.53 6.87 15.64
N VAL A 256 8.36 6.89 14.60
CA VAL A 256 8.12 6.23 13.32
C VAL A 256 9.07 5.04 13.20
N MET A 257 8.52 3.83 13.19
CA MET A 257 9.25 2.60 12.93
C MET A 257 9.55 2.48 11.44
N LEU A 258 10.83 2.48 11.10
CA LEU A 258 11.30 2.34 9.72
C LEU A 258 11.20 0.90 9.24
N LYS A 259 11.01 0.73 7.93
CA LYS A 259 11.00 -0.60 7.29
C LYS A 259 12.34 -1.32 7.41
N GLY A 260 12.31 -2.64 7.25
CA GLY A 260 13.51 -3.45 7.06
C GLY A 260 14.43 -3.52 8.28
N GLY A 261 13.90 -3.23 9.48
CA GLY A 261 14.70 -3.23 10.71
C GLY A 261 15.67 -2.06 10.82
N LEU A 262 15.45 -0.97 10.05
CA LEU A 262 16.31 0.22 10.05
C LEU A 262 16.20 1.07 11.33
N GLY A 263 15.41 0.64 12.31
CA GLY A 263 15.23 1.32 13.59
C GLY A 263 14.01 2.24 13.60
N ALA A 264 14.10 3.34 14.35
CA ALA A 264 13.01 4.29 14.54
C ALA A 264 13.51 5.74 14.44
N GLU A 265 12.65 6.62 13.92
CA GLU A 265 12.85 8.07 13.92
C GLU A 265 11.90 8.71 14.93
N PHE A 266 12.38 9.75 15.61
CA PHE A 266 11.60 10.52 16.56
C PHE A 266 11.35 11.93 16.05
N TYR A 267 10.11 12.39 16.21
CA TYR A 267 9.70 13.73 15.83
C TYR A 267 8.99 14.42 16.99
N ASN A 268 9.36 15.68 17.24
CA ASN A 268 8.62 16.56 18.14
C ASN A 268 7.43 17.22 17.41
N LYS A 269 6.60 17.98 18.15
CA LYS A 269 5.45 18.73 17.60
C LYS A 269 5.80 19.51 16.33
N ALA A 270 6.83 20.35 16.38
CA ALA A 270 7.19 21.23 15.27
C ALA A 270 7.57 20.44 14.00
N GLN A 271 8.41 19.41 14.15
CA GLN A 271 8.84 18.57 13.04
C GLN A 271 7.68 17.75 12.46
N PHE A 272 6.82 17.20 13.32
CA PHE A 272 5.67 16.41 12.88
C PHE A 272 4.62 17.27 12.16
N VAL A 273 4.33 18.46 12.68
CA VAL A 273 3.46 19.44 12.01
C VAL A 273 4.02 19.78 10.63
N GLN A 274 5.32 20.06 10.53
CA GLN A 274 5.96 20.36 9.25
C GLN A 274 5.82 19.20 8.25
N LYS A 275 6.06 17.95 8.69
CA LYS A 275 5.86 16.75 7.87
C LYS A 275 4.42 16.66 7.40
N LEU A 276 3.45 16.79 8.30
CA LEU A 276 2.05 16.70 7.94
C LEU A 276 1.59 17.86 7.06
N THR A 277 2.18 19.05 7.12
CA THR A 277 1.75 20.15 6.23
C THR A 277 2.07 19.91 4.76
N ILE A 278 3.09 19.11 4.44
CA ILE A 278 3.53 18.82 3.07
C ILE A 278 3.24 17.35 2.76
N PRO A 279 2.15 17.02 2.05
CA PRO A 279 1.83 15.64 1.75
C PRO A 279 2.92 15.02 0.87
N THR A 280 3.44 13.87 1.29
CA THR A 280 4.39 13.08 0.49
C THR A 280 3.85 11.65 0.32
N PRO A 281 4.21 10.94 -0.77
CA PRO A 281 3.81 9.55 -0.95
C PRO A 281 4.23 8.63 0.20
N VAL A 282 5.34 8.96 0.87
CA VAL A 282 5.83 8.20 2.05
C VAL A 282 4.89 8.39 3.24
N LEU A 283 4.47 9.63 3.51
CA LEU A 283 3.54 9.93 4.62
C LEU A 283 2.17 9.27 4.43
N LYS A 284 1.69 9.11 3.19
CA LYS A 284 0.43 8.40 2.92
C LYS A 284 0.48 6.90 3.27
N ARG A 285 1.68 6.32 3.35
CA ARG A 285 1.93 4.92 3.76
C ARG A 285 2.29 4.79 5.24
N TRP A 286 2.17 5.87 6.01
CA TRP A 286 2.32 5.79 7.46
C TRP A 286 1.03 5.25 8.08
N GLU A 287 1.19 4.17 8.83
CA GLU A 287 0.12 3.54 9.58
C GLU A 287 0.28 3.92 11.06
N ILE A 288 -0.70 4.61 11.64
CA ILE A 288 -0.68 4.90 13.08
C ILE A 288 -1.10 3.63 13.82
N VAL A 289 -0.27 3.19 14.75
CA VAL A 289 -0.47 1.95 15.52
C VAL A 289 -0.91 2.19 16.96
N ASP A 290 -0.54 3.34 17.54
CA ASP A 290 -0.90 3.71 18.91
C ASP A 290 -0.96 5.24 19.05
N ILE A 291 -1.90 5.71 19.85
CA ILE A 291 -2.04 7.13 20.23
C ILE A 291 -2.29 7.18 21.74
N LYS A 292 -1.62 8.12 22.42
CA LYS A 292 -1.92 8.48 23.80
C LYS A 292 -2.24 9.96 23.90
N ASN A 293 -3.30 10.26 24.63
CA ASN A 293 -3.82 11.61 24.77
C ASN A 293 -3.48 12.17 26.15
N GLU A 294 -3.48 13.50 26.26
CA GLU A 294 -3.51 14.22 27.51
C GLU A 294 -4.94 14.23 28.10
N PRO A 295 -5.11 14.61 29.37
CA PRO A 295 -6.45 14.74 29.98
C PRO A 295 -7.37 15.74 29.25
N ASP A 296 -6.81 16.73 28.56
CA ASP A 296 -7.55 17.71 27.74
C ASP A 296 -7.89 17.19 26.33
N GLY A 297 -7.52 15.94 26.04
CA GLY A 297 -7.77 15.25 24.77
C GLY A 297 -6.64 15.39 23.74
N LYS A 298 -5.71 16.33 23.89
CA LYS A 298 -4.62 16.54 22.91
C LYS A 298 -3.74 15.32 22.76
N LEU A 299 -3.20 15.12 21.56
CA LEU A 299 -2.34 13.98 21.28
C LEU A 299 -0.95 14.21 21.86
N LYS A 300 -0.50 13.32 22.74
CA LYS A 300 0.80 13.39 23.41
C LYS A 300 1.82 12.41 22.83
N VAL A 301 1.38 11.20 22.51
CA VAL A 301 2.25 10.18 21.93
C VAL A 301 1.59 9.63 20.68
N ILE A 302 2.35 9.51 19.59
CA ILE A 302 1.90 8.85 18.37
C ILE A 302 2.96 7.84 17.96
N ARG A 303 2.56 6.59 17.76
CA ARG A 303 3.41 5.53 17.23
C ARG A 303 2.96 5.20 15.83
N ILE A 304 3.92 5.17 14.91
CA ILE A 304 3.69 5.00 13.49
C ILE A 304 4.57 3.87 12.99
N LYS A 305 4.04 3.06 12.08
CA LYS A 305 4.79 2.08 11.30
C LYS A 305 4.79 2.50 9.83
N GLN A 306 5.95 2.41 9.19
CA GLN A 306 6.05 2.63 7.75
C GLN A 306 5.67 1.35 6.99
N GLU A 307 4.61 1.44 6.18
CA GLU A 307 4.12 0.36 5.32
C GLU A 307 4.76 0.33 3.93
#